data_AF-A0A7C3WJN2-F1
#
_entry.id   AF-A0A7C3WJN2-F1
#
_cell.length_a   1.000
_cell.length_b   1.000
_cell.length_c   1.000
_cell.angle_alpha   90.00
_cell.angle_beta   90.00
_cell.angle_gamma   90.00
#
_symmetry.space_group_name_H-M   'P 1'
#
loop_
_entity.id
_entity.type
_entity.pdbx_description
1 polymer ?
#
loop_
_entity_poly.entity_id
_entity_poly.type
_entity_poly.pdbx_seq_one_letter_code
_entity_poly.pdbx_strand_id
1 'polypeptide(L)' 'AVVVITNQVVAVPSTWGVTIKLPAGGNIIAHASTHRFLLKKAGDVWTAECLDSPRIARGASVPFLITEDGLCDVK' A
#
# COMPACT_ATOMS: atom_id res chain seq x y z
N ALA A 1 15.04 -1.68 16.83
CA ALA A 1 13.74 -0.99 16.77
C ALA A 1 13.16 -1.14 15.37
N VAL A 2 11.84 -1.16 15.23
CA VAL A 2 11.16 -1.16 13.92
C VAL A 2 10.71 0.27 13.62
N VAL A 3 10.88 0.72 12.37
CA VAL A 3 10.42 2.03 11.91
C VAL A 3 9.35 1.80 10.85
N VAL A 4 8.20 2.46 11.02
CA VAL A 4 7.08 2.40 10.09
C VAL A 4 6.72 3.83 9.70
N ILE A 5 6.53 4.05 8.40
CA ILE A 5 6.11 5.33 7.83
C ILE A 5 4.82 5.14 7.04
N THR A 6 3.94 6.13 7.09
CA THR A 6 2.79 6.22 6.18
C THR A 6 3.15 7.13 5.02
N ASN A 7 2.58 6.85 3.85
CA ASN A 7 2.79 7.67 2.67
C ASN A 7 1.46 7.89 1.95
N GLN A 8 1.31 9.07 1.36
CA GLN A 8 0.13 9.44 0.58
C GLN A 8 0.27 8.96 -0.86
N VAL A 9 -0.87 8.72 -1.50
CA VAL A 9 -0.95 8.37 -2.92
C VAL A 9 -1.38 9.59 -3.71
N VAL A 10 -0.63 9.90 -4.76
CA VAL A 10 -0.91 11.04 -5.65
C VAL A 10 -1.49 10.52 -6.97
N ALA A 11 -2.49 11.23 -7.47
CA ALA A 11 -3.04 11.02 -8.80
C ALA A 11 -2.15 11.74 -9.83
N VAL A 12 -1.58 10.98 -10.76
CA VAL A 12 -0.81 11.54 -11.87
C VAL A 12 -1.67 11.42 -13.14
N PRO A 13 -2.06 12.55 -13.76
CA PRO A 13 -2.77 12.52 -15.03
C PRO A 13 -1.84 12.02 -16.13
N SER A 14 -2.20 10.90 -16.76
CA SER A 14 -1.49 10.37 -17.91
C SER A 14 -1.96 11.04 -19.21
N THR A 15 -1.07 11.12 -20.20
CA THR A 15 -1.35 11.61 -21.55
C THR A 15 -2.47 10.86 -22.26
N TRP A 16 -2.82 9.66 -21.79
CA TRP A 16 -3.89 8.81 -22.34
C TRP A 16 -5.21 8.88 -21.56
N GLY A 17 -5.41 9.89 -20.71
CA GLY A 17 -6.66 10.08 -19.96
C GLY A 17 -6.89 9.07 -18.83
N VAL A 18 -5.91 8.22 -18.52
CA VAL A 18 -5.96 7.29 -17.39
C VAL A 18 -5.23 7.92 -16.19
N THR A 19 -5.93 8.11 -15.09
CA THR A 19 -5.29 8.56 -13.84
C THR A 19 -4.52 7.40 -13.20
N ILE A 20 -3.20 7.52 -13.13
CA ILE A 20 -2.34 6.54 -12.47
C ILE A 20 -2.17 6.96 -11.00
N LYS A 21 -2.35 6.01 -10.09
CA LYS A 21 -2.10 6.21 -8.64
C LYS A 21 -0.65 5.81 -8.33
N LEU A 22 0.16 6.76 -7.87
CA LEU A 22 1.56 6.54 -7.51
C LEU A 22 1.85 6.97 -6.06
N PRO A 23 2.75 6.27 -5.35
CA PRO A 23 3.19 6.72 -4.02
C PRO A 23 4.00 8.02 -4.13
N ALA A 24 3.78 8.95 -3.20
CA ALA A 24 4.56 10.19 -3.16
C ALA A 24 6.04 9.94 -2.82
N GLY A 25 6.92 10.88 -3.19
CA GLY A 25 8.35 10.83 -2.89
C GLY A 25 9.22 10.03 -3.86
N GLY A 26 8.63 9.38 -4.87
CA GLY A 26 9.33 8.78 -6.01
C GLY A 26 10.42 7.77 -5.62
N ASN A 27 11.53 7.78 -6.36
CA ASN A 27 12.61 6.80 -6.19
C ASN A 27 13.32 6.90 -4.84
N ILE A 28 13.39 8.08 -4.22
CA ILE A 28 14.05 8.26 -2.92
C ILE A 28 13.35 7.43 -1.85
N ILE A 29 12.03 7.57 -1.72
CA ILE A 29 11.25 6.77 -0.76
C ILE A 29 11.25 5.30 -1.16
N ALA A 30 11.21 4.99 -2.46
CA ALA A 30 11.24 3.61 -2.95
C ALA A 30 12.52 2.87 -2.53
N HIS A 31 13.69 3.48 -2.69
CA HIS A 31 14.97 2.85 -2.35
C HIS A 31 15.27 2.85 -0.85
N ALA A 32 14.79 3.85 -0.11
CA ALA A 32 15.02 3.94 1.34
C ALA A 32 14.16 2.95 2.15
N SER A 33 13.05 2.46 1.58
CA SER A 33 12.09 1.61 2.28
C SER A 33 12.38 0.12 2.05
N THR A 34 12.49 -0.66 3.13
CA THR A 34 12.71 -2.12 3.02
C THR A 34 11.46 -2.90 2.59
N HIS A 35 10.29 -2.48 3.07
CA HIS A 35 9.01 -3.07 2.72
C HIS A 35 8.02 -1.96 2.36
N ARG A 36 7.32 -2.12 1.24
CA ARG A 36 6.32 -1.15 0.78
C ARG A 36 5.01 -1.87 0.52
N PHE A 37 3.96 -1.39 1.18
CA PHE A 37 2.61 -1.93 1.06
C PHE A 37 1.65 -0.88 0.54
N LEU A 38 0.76 -1.28 -0.36
CA LEU A 38 -0.35 -0.48 -0.82
C LEU A 38 -1.62 -0.94 -0.10
N LEU A 39 -2.24 -0.03 0.63
CA LEU A 39 -3.54 -0.28 1.27
C LEU A 39 -4.66 0.13 0.30
N LYS A 40 -5.55 -0.80 0.01
CA LYS A 40 -6.74 -0.59 -0.84
C LYS A 40 -7.99 -0.85 -0.01
N LYS A 41 -9.02 -0.03 -0.17
CA LYS A 41 -10.34 -0.24 0.45
C LYS A 41 -11.35 -0.65 -0.62
N ALA A 42 -12.10 -1.72 -0.37
CA ALA A 42 -13.19 -2.20 -1.21
C ALA A 42 -14.39 -2.56 -0.30
N GLY A 43 -15.42 -1.70 -0.29
CA GLY A 43 -16.48 -1.79 0.73
C GLY A 43 -15.88 -1.60 2.13
N ASP A 44 -16.14 -2.52 3.03
CA ASP A 44 -15.60 -2.52 4.41
C ASP A 44 -14.26 -3.26 4.54
N VAL A 45 -13.87 -4.02 3.52
CA VAL A 45 -12.63 -4.79 3.51
C VAL A 45 -11.48 -3.91 3.04
N TRP A 46 -10.38 -4.00 3.78
CA TRP A 46 -9.08 -3.46 3.37
C TRP A 46 -8.19 -4.58 2.87
N THR A 47 -7.31 -4.26 1.91
CA THR A 47 -6.31 -5.18 1.40
C THR A 47 -4.94 -4.52 1.48
N ALA A 48 -4.00 -5.19 2.12
CA ALA A 48 -2.59 -4.80 2.09
C ALA A 48 -1.88 -5.61 0.99
N GLU A 49 -1.41 -4.94 -0.04
CA GLU A 49 -0.69 -5.56 -1.16
C GLU A 49 0.79 -5.20 -1.11
N CYS A 50 1.67 -6.19 -1.26
CA CYS A 50 3.11 -5.99 -1.31
C CYS A 50 3.52 -5.37 -2.65
N LEU A 51 3.93 -4.10 -2.62
CA LEU A 51 4.55 -3.45 -3.78
C LEU A 51 6.01 -3.89 -3.95
N ASP A 52 6.73 -4.02 -2.84
CA ASP A 52 8.16 -4.26 -2.81
C ASP A 52 8.63 -4.80 -1.46
N SER A 53 9.49 -5.82 -1.49
CA SER A 53 10.02 -6.49 -0.31
C SER A 53 11.15 -7.45 -0.72
N PRO A 54 12.25 -7.55 0.06
CA PRO A 54 13.28 -8.55 -0.18
C PRO A 54 12.83 -9.99 0.09
N ARG A 55 11.66 -10.20 0.70
CA ARG A 55 11.20 -11.53 1.15
C ARG A 55 9.76 -11.90 0.77
N ILE A 56 8.94 -10.91 0.41
CA ILE A 56 7.53 -11.12 0.10
C ILE A 56 7.36 -10.93 -1.41
N ALA A 57 6.70 -11.88 -2.06
CA ALA A 57 6.45 -11.81 -3.50
C ALA A 57 5.64 -10.55 -3.83
N ARG A 58 6.04 -9.84 -4.88
CA ARG A 58 5.30 -8.67 -5.38
C ARG A 58 3.88 -9.09 -5.76
N GLY A 59 2.89 -8.33 -5.29
CA GLY A 59 1.47 -8.61 -5.50
C GLY A 59 0.86 -9.60 -4.51
N ALA A 60 1.65 -10.22 -3.61
CA ALA A 60 1.09 -10.93 -2.48
C ALA A 60 0.22 -9.96 -1.67
N SER A 61 -0.99 -10.39 -1.31
CA SER A 61 -1.95 -9.53 -0.64
C SER A 61 -2.70 -10.28 0.46
N VAL A 62 -3.08 -9.54 1.49
CA VAL A 62 -3.86 -10.05 2.62
C VAL A 62 -5.04 -9.11 2.88
N PRO A 63 -6.27 -9.62 2.93
CA PRO A 63 -7.43 -8.83 3.31
C PRO A 63 -7.52 -8.72 4.84
N PHE A 64 -8.02 -7.61 5.34
CA PHE A 64 -8.31 -7.37 6.76
C PHE A 64 -9.51 -6.42 6.91
N LEU A 65 -10.08 -6.37 8.09
CA LEU A 65 -11.13 -5.43 8.48
C LEU A 65 -10.57 -4.43 9.50
N ILE A 66 -11.19 -3.26 9.58
CA ILE A 66 -10.93 -2.28 10.64
C ILE A 66 -12.24 -2.10 11.42
N THR A 67 -12.25 -2.56 12.66
CA THR A 67 -13.36 -2.42 13.62
C THR A 67 -13.03 -1.36 14.66
N GLU A 68 -13.94 -1.13 15.62
CA GLU A 68 -13.70 -0.23 16.76
C GLU A 68 -12.50 -0.69 17.61
N ASP A 69 -12.23 -2.00 17.67
CA ASP A 69 -11.09 -2.59 18.36
C ASP A 69 -9.79 -2.57 17.54
N GLY A 70 -9.83 -2.09 16.29
CA GLY A 70 -8.69 -2.00 15.39
C GLY A 70 -8.68 -3.04 14.27
N LEU A 71 -7.51 -3.55 13.92
CA LEU A 71 -7.34 -4.50 12.82
C LEU A 71 -7.81 -5.90 13.22
N CYS A 72 -8.64 -6.53 12.39
CA CYS A 72 -9.00 -7.94 12.54
C CYS A 72 -8.95 -8.69 11.21
N ASP A 73 -8.75 -10.01 11.29
CA ASP A 73 -8.73 -10.88 10.13
C ASP A 73 -10.13 -10.98 9.50
N VAL A 74 -10.17 -11.08 8.17
CA VAL A 74 -11.39 -11.48 7.47
C VAL A 74 -11.62 -12.95 7.75
N LYS A 75 -12.78 -13.29 8.31
CA LYS A 75 -13.20 -14.68 8.54
C LYS A 75 -13.44 -15.43 7.24
#